data_AF-A0A7V8BNW1-F1
#
_entry.id   AF-A0A7V8BNW1-F1
#
_cell.length_a   1.000
_cell.length_b   1.000
_cell.length_c   1.000
_cell.angle_alpha   90.00
_cell.angle_beta   90.00
_cell.angle_gamma   90.00
#
_symmetry.space_group_name_H-M   'P 1'
#
loop_
_entity.id
_entity.type
_entity.pdbx_description
1 polymer ?
#
loop_
_entity_poly.entity_id
_entity_poly.type
_entity_poly.pdbx_seq_one_letter_code
_entity_poly.pdbx_strand_id
1 'polypeptide(L)'
;MRSQPCTKSVFTYLSTLLYFILFTSVLWGQSAFEGKRVLIVLKETGQLEPTRLVIEFNGGHVVHIYPPRILQAYLTEKSKLALNLTGIITLIAEEPIGPGTLKDMSTAEEMGVNNWNNLFITTVKSHEVAINKYPDEIPRRPTNVAANNKSAMLNSKSLNTSDYLIGSVSVGIIIVESSGTTDHKTETWTPNDIEHITEQIYGGMEWWSQEGGYRANLSWTYDIKRCTTGYEPITRSREESPIWVKDCMNQLGYTEGEDYERTRAYSDVLRKQYKTDWSFVIFVVPARNDDDGYFANKSGVAWAYVGGPNMVIPNKCNGWGYNQIWKVVAHETGHVFNAMDEYDDKNTQHTASILDMAGMQYTDRQIKDVCMMKSNDLFLCDRTRAQIGWVDLDHNGVFDSDCRHISSVYHYEKMVDETKLPMTAKLMFYENFVGQNEWYEDHHNYMKSGVYVMYDSVHGSSSWLDKDYYDFTASVKTLWIQGSAASGYGLMLRVKTATDGYIFFINKHRQYAFGKYVNSNWKYLAPWSFSEAIKSEGDNILTAKCIGNRFTLYINDQQISEVTDDTFIYGNVGLAVLPEVQIAFDDLTILKP
;
A
#
# COMPACT_ATOMS: atom_id res chain seq x y z
N MET A 1 69.07 14.52 -23.96
CA MET A 1 68.79 14.49 -25.42
C MET A 1 67.44 13.81 -25.57
N ARG A 2 66.37 14.56 -25.90
CA ARG A 2 65.83 14.74 -27.26
C ARG A 2 65.45 13.39 -27.89
N SER A 3 64.25 13.11 -28.39
CA SER A 3 63.15 13.95 -28.87
C SER A 3 61.97 13.03 -29.28
N GLN A 4 60.74 13.54 -29.16
CA GLN A 4 59.52 13.10 -29.90
C GLN A 4 59.72 13.24 -31.45
N PRO A 5 58.73 13.11 -32.39
CA PRO A 5 57.28 12.84 -32.30
C PRO A 5 56.64 11.94 -33.41
N CYS A 6 55.37 11.54 -33.15
CA CYS A 6 54.17 11.70 -34.00
C CYS A 6 54.22 11.55 -35.54
N THR A 7 53.32 10.74 -36.10
CA THR A 7 52.56 11.13 -37.30
C THR A 7 51.05 11.01 -37.05
N LYS A 8 50.37 12.11 -37.36
CA LYS A 8 48.94 12.37 -37.24
C LYS A 8 48.21 12.08 -38.55
N SER A 9 46.95 11.66 -38.38
CA SER A 9 45.71 12.09 -39.10
C SER A 9 45.57 11.69 -40.58
N VAL A 10 44.36 11.37 -41.06
CA VAL A 10 43.34 12.36 -41.45
C VAL A 10 41.93 11.73 -41.57
N PHE A 11 40.96 12.31 -40.83
CA PHE A 11 39.55 12.66 -41.20
C PHE A 11 38.53 11.56 -41.61
N THR A 12 37.23 11.53 -41.26
CA THR A 12 36.33 12.18 -40.26
C THR A 12 34.90 11.61 -40.50
N TYR A 13 33.99 11.91 -39.54
CA TYR A 13 32.53 12.02 -39.70
C TYR A 13 31.70 10.74 -39.91
N LEU A 14 31.20 10.20 -38.79
CA LEU A 14 29.77 9.88 -38.57
C LEU A 14 29.59 9.32 -37.15
N SER A 15 29.68 10.18 -36.13
CA SER A 15 29.33 9.80 -34.74
C SER A 15 28.46 10.84 -34.03
N THR A 16 27.78 11.69 -34.80
CA THR A 16 26.83 12.68 -34.30
C THR A 16 25.53 12.62 -35.11
N LEU A 17 24.81 11.48 -35.02
CA LEU A 17 23.37 11.42 -35.30
C LEU A 17 22.74 10.14 -34.73
N LEU A 18 22.88 9.91 -33.43
CA LEU A 18 22.02 9.00 -32.65
C LEU A 18 22.07 9.42 -31.16
N TYR A 19 21.95 10.73 -30.96
CA TYR A 19 21.23 11.28 -29.82
C TYR A 19 19.80 11.52 -30.33
N PHE A 20 18.81 11.21 -29.49
CA PHE A 20 17.36 11.07 -29.73
C PHE A 20 16.90 9.61 -29.96
N ILE A 21 16.07 9.13 -29.02
CA ILE A 21 15.35 7.84 -28.95
C ILE A 21 15.99 6.72 -28.11
N LEU A 22 16.88 7.03 -27.16
CA LEU A 22 17.18 6.10 -26.05
C LEU A 22 17.29 6.86 -24.73
N PHE A 23 16.20 7.53 -24.34
CA PHE A 23 16.06 8.16 -23.02
C PHE A 23 14.58 8.28 -22.63
N THR A 24 13.85 7.16 -22.60
CA THR A 24 12.55 7.05 -21.92
C THR A 24 12.31 5.58 -21.56
N SER A 25 12.84 5.10 -20.43
CA SER A 25 12.27 3.95 -19.68
C SER A 25 13.26 3.48 -18.61
N VAL A 26 13.66 4.34 -17.69
CA VAL A 26 14.28 3.91 -16.44
C VAL A 26 13.67 4.77 -15.34
N LEU A 27 13.13 4.12 -14.31
CA LEU A 27 12.53 4.66 -13.08
C LEU A 27 11.03 4.99 -13.12
N TRP A 28 10.21 3.96 -13.00
CA TRP A 28 8.98 4.03 -12.20
C TRP A 28 8.96 2.80 -11.30
N GLY A 29 8.94 2.98 -9.98
CA GLY A 29 8.53 1.90 -9.09
C GLY A 29 7.12 1.45 -9.50
N GLN A 30 6.85 0.14 -9.47
CA GLN A 30 5.53 -0.37 -9.83
C GLN A 30 4.51 0.10 -8.79
N SER A 31 3.45 0.77 -9.23
CA SER A 31 2.38 1.21 -8.33
C SER A 31 1.47 0.04 -7.95
N ALA A 32 0.84 0.12 -6.79
CA ALA A 32 -0.28 -0.73 -6.39
C ALA A 32 -1.53 -0.56 -7.27
N PHE A 33 -1.57 0.46 -8.14
CA PHE A 33 -2.69 0.77 -9.01
C PHE A 33 -2.36 0.55 -10.48
N GLU A 34 -3.40 0.20 -11.25
CA GLU A 34 -3.28 -0.10 -12.68
C GLU A 34 -3.38 1.16 -13.51
N GLY A 35 -2.59 1.22 -14.57
CA GLY A 35 -2.64 2.29 -15.55
C GLY A 35 -1.56 3.36 -15.35
N LYS A 36 -1.65 4.41 -16.15
CA LYS A 36 -0.66 5.48 -16.16
C LYS A 36 -1.02 6.56 -15.14
N ARG A 37 -0.04 6.97 -14.33
CA ARG A 37 -0.18 8.11 -13.42
C ARG A 37 -0.34 9.39 -14.24
N VAL A 38 -1.35 10.20 -13.91
CA VAL A 38 -1.67 11.47 -14.58
C VAL A 38 -2.12 12.53 -13.60
N LEU A 39 -1.98 13.79 -14.00
CA LEU A 39 -2.70 14.92 -13.41
C LEU A 39 -3.86 15.30 -14.33
N ILE A 40 -5.06 15.42 -13.77
CA ILE A 40 -6.30 15.76 -14.46
C ILE A 40 -6.75 17.14 -14.00
N VAL A 41 -7.06 18.01 -14.95
CA VAL A 41 -7.61 19.34 -14.69
C VAL A 41 -9.01 19.41 -15.28
N LEU A 42 -10.00 19.71 -14.44
CA LEU A 42 -11.40 19.85 -14.85
C LEU A 42 -11.68 21.24 -15.44
N LYS A 43 -12.69 21.32 -16.32
CA LYS A 43 -13.17 22.59 -16.90
C LYS A 43 -13.89 23.45 -15.87
N GLU A 44 -14.70 22.82 -15.05
CA GLU A 44 -15.61 23.48 -14.11
C GLU A 44 -15.46 22.89 -12.71
N THR A 45 -15.76 23.72 -11.72
CA THR A 45 -15.81 23.30 -10.31
C THR A 45 -17.00 22.36 -10.05
N GLY A 46 -16.94 21.59 -8.96
CA GLY A 46 -18.03 20.67 -8.59
C GLY A 46 -18.07 19.35 -9.35
N GLN A 47 -17.10 19.11 -10.25
CA GLN A 47 -17.00 17.89 -11.06
C GLN A 47 -16.01 16.85 -10.51
N LEU A 48 -15.41 17.07 -9.33
CA LEU A 48 -14.42 16.18 -8.71
C LEU A 48 -14.99 14.78 -8.43
N GLU A 49 -16.10 14.69 -7.68
CA GLU A 49 -16.73 13.40 -7.35
C GLU A 49 -17.27 12.65 -8.58
N PRO A 50 -18.02 13.28 -9.51
CA PRO A 50 -18.41 12.63 -10.76
C PRO A 50 -17.20 12.09 -11.54
N THR A 51 -16.10 12.85 -11.59
CA THR A 51 -14.86 12.43 -12.27
C THR A 51 -14.25 11.20 -11.58
N ARG A 52 -14.14 11.23 -10.25
CA ARG A 52 -13.63 10.09 -9.46
C ARG A 52 -14.42 8.82 -9.74
N LEU A 53 -15.75 8.89 -9.70
CA LEU A 53 -16.63 7.75 -9.97
C LEU A 53 -16.43 7.19 -11.40
N VAL A 54 -16.27 8.05 -12.40
CA VAL A 54 -15.99 7.62 -13.79
C VAL A 54 -14.65 6.89 -13.87
N ILE A 55 -13.61 7.42 -13.22
CA ILE A 55 -12.27 6.81 -13.20
C ILE A 55 -12.33 5.44 -12.52
N GLU A 56 -12.87 5.39 -11.30
CA GLU A 56 -12.94 4.18 -10.50
C GLU A 56 -13.79 3.11 -11.17
N PHE A 57 -15.01 3.43 -11.66
CA PHE A 57 -15.88 2.46 -12.34
C PHE A 57 -15.23 1.82 -13.57
N ASN A 58 -14.27 2.50 -14.19
CA ASN A 58 -13.56 2.03 -15.37
C ASN A 58 -12.16 1.48 -15.05
N GLY A 59 -11.90 1.15 -13.78
CA GLY A 59 -10.70 0.43 -13.36
C GLY A 59 -9.46 1.30 -13.17
N GLY A 60 -9.59 2.63 -13.27
CA GLY A 60 -8.57 3.54 -12.76
C GLY A 60 -8.73 3.77 -11.26
N HIS A 61 -7.82 4.55 -10.67
CA HIS A 61 -7.86 4.90 -9.26
C HIS A 61 -7.48 6.35 -9.05
N VAL A 62 -8.24 7.11 -8.25
CA VAL A 62 -7.88 8.48 -7.86
C VAL A 62 -7.18 8.44 -6.52
N VAL A 63 -5.99 9.02 -6.43
CA VAL A 63 -5.20 9.03 -5.18
C VAL A 63 -5.26 10.38 -4.49
N HIS A 64 -5.08 11.48 -5.23
CA HIS A 64 -5.04 12.82 -4.66
C HIS A 64 -6.04 13.75 -5.34
N ILE A 65 -6.75 14.54 -4.55
CA ILE A 65 -7.76 15.49 -5.00
C ILE A 65 -7.42 16.85 -4.41
N TYR A 66 -7.30 17.84 -5.29
CA TYR A 66 -6.92 19.20 -5.00
C TYR A 66 -8.04 20.13 -5.50
N PRO A 67 -9.03 20.43 -4.64
CA PRO A 67 -10.17 21.24 -5.02
C PRO A 67 -9.78 22.65 -5.48
N PRO A 68 -10.52 23.24 -6.43
CA PRO A 68 -11.77 22.72 -6.98
C PRO A 68 -11.67 21.86 -8.26
N ARG A 69 -10.52 21.77 -8.94
CA ARG A 69 -10.46 21.15 -10.29
C ARG A 69 -9.35 20.13 -10.52
N ILE A 70 -8.44 19.88 -9.59
CA ILE A 70 -7.27 19.04 -9.86
C ILE A 70 -7.41 17.67 -9.20
N LEU A 71 -7.12 16.62 -9.96
CA LEU A 71 -6.97 15.26 -9.45
C LEU A 71 -5.63 14.67 -9.92
N GLN A 72 -5.02 13.84 -9.11
CA GLN A 72 -3.97 12.91 -9.54
C GLN A 72 -4.49 11.49 -9.43
N ALA A 73 -4.34 10.72 -10.50
CA ALA A 73 -4.96 9.42 -10.66
C ALA A 73 -4.08 8.46 -11.47
N TYR A 74 -4.35 7.17 -11.35
CA TYR A 74 -3.89 6.12 -12.24
C TYR A 74 -5.01 5.80 -13.23
N LEU A 75 -4.78 6.02 -14.52
CA LEU A 75 -5.76 5.77 -15.57
C LEU A 75 -5.40 4.54 -16.40
N THR A 76 -6.29 3.57 -16.43
CA THR A 76 -6.30 2.51 -17.45
C THR A 76 -6.77 3.09 -18.79
N GLU A 77 -6.55 2.37 -19.88
CA GLU A 77 -7.09 2.76 -21.20
C GLU A 77 -8.62 2.94 -21.17
N LYS A 78 -9.32 2.09 -20.41
CA LYS A 78 -10.77 2.16 -20.26
C LYS A 78 -11.20 3.42 -19.51
N SER A 79 -10.55 3.75 -18.38
CA SER A 79 -10.91 4.94 -17.61
C SER A 79 -10.53 6.23 -18.34
N LYS A 80 -9.41 6.26 -19.07
CA LYS A 80 -9.02 7.39 -19.92
C LYS A 80 -10.03 7.63 -21.04
N LEU A 81 -10.49 6.59 -21.73
CA LEU A 81 -11.53 6.71 -22.77
C LEU A 81 -12.85 7.22 -22.18
N ALA A 82 -13.31 6.61 -21.08
CA ALA A 82 -14.56 7.01 -20.41
C ALA A 82 -14.51 8.47 -19.95
N LEU A 83 -13.38 8.90 -19.41
CA LEU A 83 -13.17 10.26 -18.94
C LEU A 83 -13.19 11.27 -20.08
N ASN A 84 -12.56 10.98 -21.22
CA ASN A 84 -12.59 11.85 -22.41
C ASN A 84 -14.01 12.04 -22.96
N LEU A 85 -14.88 11.02 -22.88
CA LEU A 85 -16.27 11.09 -23.35
C LEU A 85 -17.17 12.01 -22.50
N THR A 86 -16.76 12.33 -21.27
CA THR A 86 -17.55 13.22 -20.39
C THR A 86 -17.57 14.68 -20.87
N GLY A 87 -16.55 15.10 -21.62
CA GLY A 87 -16.37 16.49 -22.03
C GLY A 87 -16.03 17.49 -20.91
N ILE A 88 -15.83 17.04 -19.67
CA ILE A 88 -15.58 17.91 -18.49
C ILE A 88 -14.09 18.20 -18.22
N ILE A 89 -13.19 17.71 -19.09
CA ILE A 89 -11.74 17.75 -18.89
C ILE A 89 -11.10 18.87 -19.69
N THR A 90 -10.27 19.67 -19.02
CA THR A 90 -9.41 20.68 -19.64
C THR A 90 -8.10 20.05 -20.10
N LEU A 91 -7.48 19.26 -19.23
CA LEU A 91 -6.15 18.68 -19.45
C LEU A 91 -6.03 17.33 -18.75
N ILE A 92 -5.40 16.37 -19.42
CA ILE A 92 -4.81 15.18 -18.79
C ILE A 92 -3.31 15.29 -19.07
N ALA A 93 -2.52 15.59 -18.04
CA ALA A 93 -1.08 15.74 -18.10
C ALA A 93 -0.39 14.45 -17.69
N GLU A 94 0.51 13.97 -18.54
CA GLU A 94 1.42 12.85 -18.29
C GLU A 94 2.87 13.32 -18.02
N GLU A 95 3.09 14.63 -18.09
CA GLU A 95 4.38 15.32 -18.00
C GLU A 95 4.24 16.57 -17.10
N PRO A 96 5.33 17.23 -16.69
CA PRO A 96 5.27 18.45 -15.91
C PRO A 96 4.42 19.54 -16.57
N ILE A 97 3.62 20.22 -15.75
CA ILE A 97 2.81 21.36 -16.18
C ILE A 97 3.72 22.60 -16.17
N GLY A 98 3.93 23.16 -17.36
CA GLY A 98 4.74 24.35 -17.54
C GLY A 98 4.18 25.57 -16.81
N PRO A 99 5.03 26.51 -16.35
CA PRO A 99 4.59 27.75 -15.72
C PRO A 99 3.56 28.51 -16.58
N GLY A 100 2.48 28.99 -15.96
CA GLY A 100 1.44 29.77 -16.63
C GLY A 100 0.45 28.99 -17.49
N THR A 101 0.58 27.65 -17.57
CA THR A 101 -0.38 26.78 -18.28
C THR A 101 -1.76 26.84 -17.62
N LEU A 102 -1.79 26.79 -16.29
CA LEU A 102 -2.99 26.98 -15.49
C LEU A 102 -2.97 28.37 -14.87
N LYS A 103 -4.15 28.99 -14.78
CA LYS A 103 -4.37 30.32 -14.22
C LYS A 103 -5.43 30.25 -13.13
N ASP A 104 -5.42 31.25 -12.25
CA ASP A 104 -6.41 31.45 -11.19
C ASP A 104 -6.59 30.18 -10.34
N MET A 105 -5.46 29.61 -9.89
CA MET A 105 -5.44 28.40 -9.10
C MET A 105 -5.74 28.71 -7.62
N SER A 106 -6.47 27.81 -6.97
CA SER A 106 -6.54 27.79 -5.50
C SER A 106 -5.19 27.38 -4.91
N THR A 107 -4.97 27.64 -3.62
CA THR A 107 -3.77 27.15 -2.91
C THR A 107 -3.64 25.63 -2.95
N ALA A 108 -4.76 24.89 -2.91
CA ALA A 108 -4.74 23.44 -3.05
C ALA A 108 -4.37 23.00 -4.47
N GLU A 109 -4.85 23.71 -5.50
CA GLU A 109 -4.48 23.44 -6.89
C GLU A 109 -2.98 23.73 -7.14
N GLU A 110 -2.45 24.81 -6.59
CA GLU A 110 -1.00 25.12 -6.62
C GLU A 110 -0.19 23.99 -5.99
N MET A 111 -0.56 23.52 -4.80
CA MET A 111 0.05 22.35 -4.17
C MET A 111 -0.02 21.12 -5.07
N GLY A 112 -1.18 20.85 -5.68
CA GLY A 112 -1.37 19.68 -6.55
C GLY A 112 -0.50 19.70 -7.80
N VAL A 113 -0.29 20.88 -8.41
CA VAL A 113 0.60 21.06 -9.56
C VAL A 113 2.07 20.97 -9.15
N ASN A 114 2.45 21.59 -8.03
CA ASN A 114 3.84 21.56 -7.56
C ASN A 114 4.26 20.14 -7.19
N ASN A 115 3.43 19.42 -6.41
CA ASN A 115 3.68 18.02 -6.07
C ASN A 115 3.79 17.14 -7.34
N TRP A 116 2.91 17.35 -8.33
CA TRP A 116 2.99 16.65 -9.61
C TRP A 116 4.30 16.91 -10.35
N ASN A 117 4.69 18.19 -10.46
CA ASN A 117 5.92 18.58 -11.14
C ASN A 117 7.18 18.05 -10.43
N ASN A 118 7.15 17.99 -9.09
CA ASN A 118 8.28 17.51 -8.29
C ASN A 118 8.57 16.02 -8.53
N LEU A 119 7.57 15.21 -8.90
CA LEU A 119 7.76 13.81 -9.33
C LEU A 119 8.77 13.66 -10.49
N PHE A 120 8.92 14.70 -11.32
CA PHE A 120 9.81 14.68 -12.49
C PHE A 120 11.16 15.34 -12.23
N ILE A 121 11.24 16.26 -11.25
CA ILE A 121 12.49 16.91 -10.83
C ILE A 121 13.39 15.91 -10.07
N THR A 122 12.79 14.96 -9.37
CA THR A 122 13.49 13.85 -8.69
C THR A 122 14.29 12.93 -9.61
N THR A 123 14.18 13.06 -10.94
CA THR A 123 14.97 12.27 -11.91
C THR A 123 16.41 12.77 -12.12
N VAL A 124 16.82 13.91 -11.56
CA VAL A 124 18.21 14.45 -11.71
C VAL A 124 18.95 14.67 -10.37
N LYS A 125 18.27 14.54 -9.23
CA LYS A 125 18.91 14.38 -7.91
C LYS A 125 18.22 13.22 -7.23
N SER A 126 18.90 12.08 -7.15
CA SER A 126 18.46 10.86 -6.48
C SER A 126 17.95 11.19 -5.07
N HIS A 127 16.64 11.45 -4.96
CA HIS A 127 15.91 11.24 -3.75
C HIS A 127 15.73 9.73 -3.69
N GLU A 128 16.43 9.09 -2.76
CA GLU A 128 15.99 7.79 -2.26
C GLU A 128 14.64 8.00 -1.56
N VAL A 129 13.57 8.17 -2.33
CA VAL A 129 12.36 7.43 -2.03
C VAL A 129 12.69 6.02 -2.51
N ALA A 130 13.36 5.26 -1.66
CA ALA A 130 13.43 3.82 -1.82
C ALA A 130 12.02 3.29 -1.59
N ILE A 131 11.15 3.42 -2.60
CA ILE A 131 10.01 2.53 -2.76
C ILE A 131 10.69 1.19 -3.02
N ASN A 132 10.73 0.34 -2.00
CA ASN A 132 11.31 -0.98 -2.15
C ASN A 132 10.65 -1.66 -3.36
N LYS A 133 11.50 -2.14 -4.28
CA LYS A 133 11.12 -2.88 -5.48
C LYS A 133 9.96 -3.83 -5.22
N TYR A 134 8.80 -3.49 -5.80
CA TYR A 134 7.74 -4.43 -6.15
C TYR A 134 8.17 -5.22 -7.39
N PRO A 135 7.99 -6.54 -7.39
CA PRO A 135 7.93 -7.35 -8.59
C PRO A 135 6.50 -7.89 -8.77
N ASP A 136 5.77 -7.24 -9.68
CA ASP A 136 4.89 -7.76 -10.72
C ASP A 136 3.65 -8.60 -10.41
N GLU A 137 2.69 -8.09 -9.65
CA GLU A 137 1.32 -7.99 -10.20
C GLU A 137 0.53 -6.90 -9.46
N ILE A 138 0.07 -5.89 -10.21
CA ILE A 138 -0.89 -4.92 -9.70
C ILE A 138 -2.13 -5.72 -9.24
N PRO A 139 -2.54 -5.65 -7.96
CA PRO A 139 -3.75 -6.31 -7.51
C PRO A 139 -4.90 -5.88 -8.41
N ARG A 140 -5.52 -6.79 -9.16
CA ARG A 140 -6.69 -6.44 -9.97
C ARG A 140 -7.82 -6.11 -8.99
N ARG A 141 -8.52 -4.99 -9.23
CA ARG A 141 -9.77 -4.70 -8.51
C ARG A 141 -10.63 -5.96 -8.50
N PRO A 142 -11.14 -6.42 -7.33
CA PRO A 142 -11.90 -7.66 -7.28
C PRO A 142 -13.09 -7.57 -8.25
N THR A 143 -13.31 -8.62 -9.03
CA THR A 143 -14.19 -8.63 -10.21
C THR A 143 -15.68 -8.43 -9.88
N ASN A 144 -16.04 -8.35 -8.60
CA ASN A 144 -17.39 -8.11 -8.11
C ASN A 144 -17.60 -6.75 -7.41
N VAL A 145 -16.58 -5.87 -7.30
CA VAL A 145 -16.74 -4.54 -6.63
C VAL A 145 -17.30 -3.47 -7.58
N ALA A 146 -18.02 -3.89 -8.62
CA ALA A 146 -18.81 -2.97 -9.42
C ALA A 146 -20.03 -2.52 -8.59
N ALA A 147 -19.99 -1.25 -8.16
CA ALA A 147 -21.17 -0.45 -7.83
C ALA A 147 -21.95 -0.72 -6.52
N ASN A 148 -21.45 -1.50 -5.55
CA ASN A 148 -22.13 -1.67 -4.26
C ASN A 148 -21.48 -0.98 -3.04
N ASN A 149 -20.37 -0.25 -3.20
CA ASN A 149 -19.91 0.71 -2.19
C ASN A 149 -20.76 2.00 -2.23
N LYS A 150 -22.09 1.86 -2.24
CA LYS A 150 -22.88 2.80 -1.45
C LYS A 150 -22.50 2.46 -0.02
N SER A 151 -21.50 3.19 0.48
CA SER A 151 -21.31 3.45 1.90
C SER A 151 -22.69 3.38 2.55
N ALA A 152 -22.93 2.27 3.26
CA ALA A 152 -24.12 2.14 4.07
C ALA A 152 -24.07 3.40 4.94
N MET A 153 -24.98 4.33 4.65
CA MET A 153 -25.00 5.64 5.28
C MET A 153 -24.77 5.43 6.76
N LEU A 154 -23.63 5.92 7.27
CA LEU A 154 -23.40 6.20 8.69
C LEU A 154 -24.37 7.33 9.08
N ASN A 155 -25.66 7.03 9.03
CA ASN A 155 -26.72 7.82 9.60
C ASN A 155 -26.80 7.39 11.07
N SER A 156 -25.99 8.01 11.91
CA SER A 156 -26.49 8.86 13.00
C SER A 156 -25.43 9.14 14.07
N LYS A 157 -25.23 10.44 14.32
CA LYS A 157 -24.79 11.03 15.60
C LYS A 157 -23.33 10.92 16.09
N SER A 158 -22.42 10.13 15.54
CA SER A 158 -21.03 10.18 16.02
C SER A 158 -20.21 11.26 15.30
N LEU A 159 -19.61 12.18 16.05
CA LEU A 159 -18.52 13.10 15.64
C LEU A 159 -17.23 12.33 15.25
N ASN A 160 -17.33 11.06 14.88
CA ASN A 160 -16.17 10.25 14.58
C ASN A 160 -15.72 10.50 13.13
N THR A 161 -14.45 10.84 12.96
CA THR A 161 -13.89 11.20 11.65
C THR A 161 -12.69 10.37 11.26
N SER A 162 -12.21 9.41 12.06
CA SER A 162 -10.97 8.68 11.77
C SER A 162 -10.93 7.28 12.40
N ASP A 163 -12.00 6.50 12.27
CA ASP A 163 -12.05 5.13 12.81
C ASP A 163 -11.22 4.14 12.01
N TYR A 164 -11.27 4.24 10.67
CA TYR A 164 -10.68 3.26 9.77
C TYR A 164 -9.92 3.96 8.64
N LEU A 165 -8.69 3.53 8.36
CA LEU A 165 -7.86 4.11 7.31
C LEU A 165 -8.17 3.49 5.94
N ILE A 166 -9.41 3.63 5.48
CA ILE A 166 -9.90 3.04 4.21
C ILE A 166 -10.84 4.02 3.50
N GLY A 167 -10.95 3.92 2.18
CA GLY A 167 -11.82 4.77 1.38
C GLY A 167 -11.29 6.20 1.22
N SER A 168 -12.18 7.18 1.31
CA SER A 168 -11.86 8.58 1.05
C SER A 168 -11.60 9.37 2.34
N VAL A 169 -10.55 10.19 2.35
CA VAL A 169 -10.13 10.97 3.52
C VAL A 169 -9.91 12.44 3.14
N SER A 170 -10.54 13.37 3.86
CA SER A 170 -10.25 14.80 3.71
C SER A 170 -9.23 15.27 4.74
N VAL A 171 -8.14 15.87 4.28
CA VAL A 171 -7.01 16.35 5.09
C VAL A 171 -7.01 17.87 5.12
N GLY A 172 -7.31 18.45 6.28
CA GLY A 172 -7.18 19.89 6.51
C GLY A 172 -5.74 20.24 6.88
N ILE A 173 -5.02 20.98 6.05
CA ILE A 173 -3.66 21.44 6.32
C ILE A 173 -3.73 22.89 6.80
N ILE A 174 -3.27 23.16 8.02
CA ILE A 174 -3.25 24.49 8.62
C ILE A 174 -1.81 24.94 8.79
N ILE A 175 -1.41 25.92 7.99
CA ILE A 175 -0.10 26.55 8.07
C ILE A 175 -0.14 27.61 9.18
N VAL A 176 0.54 27.33 10.28
CA VAL A 176 0.56 28.18 11.48
C VAL A 176 1.70 29.18 11.39
N GLU A 177 1.42 30.45 11.61
CA GLU A 177 2.43 31.51 11.57
C GLU A 177 2.37 32.36 12.85
N SER A 178 3.53 32.59 13.45
CA SER A 178 3.64 33.51 14.59
C SER A 178 3.50 34.95 14.13
N SER A 179 2.68 35.71 14.85
CA SER A 179 2.57 37.17 14.67
C SER A 179 3.65 37.94 15.43
N GLY A 180 4.32 37.31 16.39
CA GLY A 180 5.24 37.98 17.29
C GLY A 180 4.59 38.81 18.40
N THR A 181 3.27 38.69 18.61
CA THR A 181 2.56 39.51 19.61
C THR A 181 2.69 39.01 21.04
N THR A 182 2.92 37.71 21.24
CA THR A 182 3.07 37.09 22.57
C THR A 182 4.49 36.53 22.76
N ASP A 183 4.93 35.68 21.84
CA ASP A 183 6.32 35.20 21.80
C ASP A 183 7.13 35.99 20.77
N HIS A 184 8.45 36.04 20.95
CA HIS A 184 9.32 36.58 19.92
C HIS A 184 9.26 35.67 18.68
N LYS A 185 9.00 36.27 17.52
CA LYS A 185 8.96 35.56 16.25
C LYS A 185 10.38 35.14 15.83
N THR A 186 10.67 33.84 15.87
CA THR A 186 11.96 33.26 15.47
C THR A 186 11.88 32.57 14.12
N GLU A 187 10.68 32.19 13.70
CA GLU A 187 10.42 31.46 12.47
C GLU A 187 9.55 32.27 11.51
N THR A 188 9.67 32.00 10.22
CA THR A 188 8.81 32.62 9.19
C THR A 188 8.73 31.70 7.99
N TRP A 189 7.52 31.42 7.53
CA TRP A 189 7.33 30.62 6.33
C TRP A 189 7.83 31.34 5.07
N THR A 190 8.68 30.67 4.30
CA THR A 190 8.90 31.02 2.90
C THR A 190 8.01 30.19 1.98
N PRO A 191 7.76 30.63 0.72
CA PRO A 191 7.04 29.80 -0.25
C PRO A 191 7.66 28.41 -0.44
N ASN A 192 8.99 28.32 -0.44
CA ASN A 192 9.70 27.05 -0.57
C ASN A 192 9.49 26.12 0.63
N ASP A 193 9.39 26.69 1.84
CA ASP A 193 9.11 25.89 3.04
C ASP A 193 7.71 25.27 2.99
N ILE A 194 6.74 26.05 2.52
CA ILE A 194 5.35 25.60 2.35
C ILE A 194 5.28 24.52 1.26
N GLU A 195 5.90 24.76 0.10
CA GLU A 195 5.96 23.79 -0.98
C GLU A 195 6.58 22.47 -0.50
N HIS A 196 7.73 22.55 0.18
CA HIS A 196 8.43 21.39 0.72
C HIS A 196 7.58 20.60 1.73
N ILE A 197 6.99 21.26 2.74
CA ILE A 197 6.19 20.52 3.73
C ILE A 197 4.94 19.90 3.10
N THR A 198 4.33 20.54 2.09
CA THR A 198 3.21 19.96 1.36
C THR A 198 3.61 18.75 0.50
N GLU A 199 4.83 18.74 -0.04
CA GLU A 199 5.40 17.56 -0.71
C GLU A 199 5.64 16.41 0.28
N GLN A 200 6.10 16.72 1.50
CA GLN A 200 6.30 15.72 2.55
C GLN A 200 4.96 15.12 3.01
N ILE A 201 3.91 15.94 3.17
CA ILE A 201 2.55 15.45 3.46
C ILE A 201 2.06 14.54 2.34
N TYR A 202 2.24 14.96 1.08
CA TYR A 202 1.91 14.15 -0.09
C TYR A 202 2.60 12.79 -0.06
N GLY A 203 3.91 12.73 0.22
CA GLY A 203 4.67 11.48 0.31
C GLY A 203 4.12 10.51 1.35
N GLY A 204 3.70 11.00 2.52
CA GLY A 204 3.10 10.17 3.56
C GLY A 204 1.74 9.58 3.15
N MET A 205 0.89 10.39 2.51
CA MET A 205 -0.42 9.95 2.00
C MET A 205 -0.28 8.99 0.81
N GLU A 206 0.68 9.25 -0.09
CA GLU A 206 1.01 8.37 -1.21
C GLU A 206 1.45 7.01 -0.69
N TRP A 207 2.34 6.97 0.31
CA TRP A 207 2.81 5.70 0.90
C TRP A 207 1.66 4.84 1.43
N TRP A 208 0.75 5.42 2.23
CA TRP A 208 -0.44 4.70 2.71
C TRP A 208 -1.32 4.17 1.58
N SER A 209 -1.46 4.94 0.50
CA SER A 209 -2.23 4.53 -0.68
C SER A 209 -1.58 3.34 -1.40
N GLN A 210 -0.26 3.34 -1.53
CA GLN A 210 0.47 2.24 -2.15
C GLN A 210 0.47 0.99 -1.27
N GLU A 211 0.59 1.12 0.06
CA GLU A 211 0.53 -0.02 0.98
C GLU A 211 -0.87 -0.65 1.05
N GLY A 212 -1.93 0.17 1.01
CA GLY A 212 -3.30 -0.31 1.08
C GLY A 212 -3.87 -0.82 -0.25
N GLY A 213 -3.33 -0.33 -1.38
CA GLY A 213 -3.77 -0.67 -2.73
C GLY A 213 -5.28 -0.55 -2.93
N TYR A 214 -5.84 -1.39 -3.80
CA TYR A 214 -7.29 -1.41 -4.06
C TYR A 214 -8.14 -1.93 -2.88
N ARG A 215 -7.53 -2.58 -1.87
CA ARG A 215 -8.25 -3.13 -0.70
C ARG A 215 -8.62 -2.03 0.28
N ALA A 216 -7.68 -1.13 0.56
CA ALA A 216 -7.95 0.08 1.33
C ALA A 216 -8.64 1.15 0.47
N ASN A 217 -8.41 1.15 -0.85
CA ASN A 217 -9.02 2.06 -1.81
C ASN A 217 -8.89 3.54 -1.41
N LEU A 218 -7.69 3.92 -0.96
CA LEU A 218 -7.43 5.23 -0.36
C LEU A 218 -7.43 6.36 -1.40
N SER A 219 -8.11 7.45 -1.07
CA SER A 219 -8.05 8.73 -1.78
C SER A 219 -8.03 9.91 -0.82
N TRP A 220 -7.25 10.95 -1.14
CA TRP A 220 -6.95 12.07 -0.25
C TRP A 220 -7.41 13.39 -0.85
N THR A 221 -8.31 14.09 -0.16
CA THR A 221 -8.77 15.43 -0.55
C THR A 221 -8.17 16.49 0.36
N TYR A 222 -7.46 17.48 -0.20
CA TYR A 222 -6.74 18.47 0.60
C TYR A 222 -7.49 19.79 0.71
N ASP A 223 -7.51 20.37 1.91
CA ASP A 223 -7.96 21.74 2.16
C ASP A 223 -6.88 22.50 2.93
N ILE A 224 -6.38 23.60 2.36
CA ILE A 224 -5.25 24.34 2.93
C ILE A 224 -5.73 25.69 3.48
N LYS A 225 -5.44 25.94 4.75
CA LYS A 225 -5.69 27.21 5.42
C LYS A 225 -4.41 27.76 6.02
N ARG A 226 -4.42 29.06 6.29
CA ARG A 226 -3.41 29.73 7.11
C ARG A 226 -4.05 30.19 8.41
N CYS A 227 -3.26 30.16 9.46
CA CYS A 227 -3.60 30.67 10.77
C CYS A 227 -2.49 31.59 11.25
N THR A 228 -2.86 32.64 11.99
CA THR A 228 -1.90 33.47 12.71
C THR A 228 -2.11 33.33 14.22
N THR A 229 -1.06 33.10 14.99
CA THR A 229 -1.14 33.03 16.46
C THR A 229 -0.18 34.02 17.12
N GLY A 230 -0.41 34.38 18.38
CA GLY A 230 0.52 35.20 19.15
C GLY A 230 1.82 34.47 19.54
N TYR A 231 1.77 33.14 19.53
CA TYR A 231 2.82 32.25 20.01
C TYR A 231 3.76 31.83 18.89
N GLU A 232 5.00 31.46 19.24
CA GLU A 232 5.97 30.85 18.33
C GLU A 232 6.01 29.35 18.63
N PRO A 233 5.23 28.51 17.91
CA PRO A 233 4.87 27.19 18.40
C PRO A 233 6.05 26.27 18.68
N ILE A 234 7.12 26.32 17.87
CA ILE A 234 8.30 25.47 18.06
C ILE A 234 9.04 25.78 19.37
N THR A 235 8.98 27.03 19.85
CA THR A 235 9.62 27.46 21.10
C THR A 235 8.80 27.13 22.36
N ARG A 236 7.66 26.46 22.22
CA ARG A 236 6.78 26.02 23.32
C ARG A 236 6.80 24.52 23.47
N SER A 237 6.42 24.02 24.66
CA SER A 237 6.26 22.57 24.87
C SER A 237 5.09 22.04 24.06
N ARG A 238 5.13 20.78 23.60
CA ARG A 238 3.98 20.20 22.87
C ARG A 238 2.69 20.22 23.70
N GLU A 239 2.80 20.13 25.02
CA GLU A 239 1.67 20.15 25.96
C GLU A 239 0.97 21.52 25.98
N GLU A 240 1.62 22.58 25.48
CA GLU A 240 1.06 23.92 25.32
C GLU A 240 0.43 24.14 23.94
N SER A 241 0.51 23.16 23.04
CA SER A 241 -0.11 23.25 21.71
C SER A 241 -1.61 23.58 21.71
N PRO A 242 -2.43 23.15 22.69
CA PRO A 242 -3.83 23.56 22.74
C PRO A 242 -4.05 25.07 22.71
N ILE A 243 -3.10 25.87 23.22
CA ILE A 243 -3.24 27.32 23.31
C ILE A 243 -3.27 27.95 21.91
N TRP A 244 -2.28 27.66 21.07
CA TRP A 244 -2.21 28.23 19.72
C TRP A 244 -3.07 27.47 18.70
N VAL A 245 -3.39 26.18 18.94
CA VAL A 245 -4.41 25.47 18.14
C VAL A 245 -5.77 26.15 18.28
N LYS A 246 -6.13 26.58 19.51
CA LYS A 246 -7.38 27.34 19.74
C LYS A 246 -7.40 28.68 19.01
N ASP A 247 -6.28 29.40 18.91
CA ASP A 247 -6.18 30.63 18.11
C ASP A 247 -6.53 30.36 16.64
N CYS A 248 -6.00 29.27 16.08
CA CYS A 248 -6.28 28.85 14.71
C CYS A 248 -7.74 28.46 14.51
N MET A 249 -8.28 27.64 15.41
CA MET A 249 -9.68 27.22 15.33
C MET A 249 -10.65 28.40 15.48
N ASN A 250 -10.35 29.36 16.36
CA ASN A 250 -11.13 30.59 16.53
C ASN A 250 -11.22 31.39 15.22
N GLN A 251 -10.11 31.53 14.49
CA GLN A 251 -10.07 32.23 13.19
C GLN A 251 -10.89 31.53 12.12
N LEU A 252 -11.00 30.19 12.20
CA LEU A 252 -11.85 29.40 11.32
C LEU A 252 -13.32 29.35 11.78
N GLY A 253 -13.66 30.01 12.90
CA GLY A 253 -15.02 30.10 13.42
C GLY A 253 -15.41 29.02 14.44
N TYR A 254 -14.47 28.16 14.84
CA TYR A 254 -14.70 27.06 15.79
C TYR A 254 -14.26 27.50 17.19
N THR A 255 -15.22 27.98 17.98
CA THR A 255 -14.98 28.63 19.28
C THR A 255 -15.50 27.85 20.49
N GLU A 256 -16.24 26.76 20.26
CA GLU A 256 -16.85 25.94 21.32
C GLU A 256 -15.93 24.78 21.72
N GLY A 257 -15.78 24.53 23.03
CA GLY A 257 -14.92 23.46 23.57
C GLY A 257 -13.43 23.81 23.64
N GLU A 258 -12.59 22.81 23.90
CA GLU A 258 -11.13 22.93 23.86
C GLU A 258 -10.61 22.69 22.43
N ASP A 259 -9.30 22.68 22.26
CA ASP A 259 -8.66 22.48 20.96
C ASP A 259 -9.11 21.19 20.25
N TYR A 260 -9.26 20.10 21.00
CA TYR A 260 -9.75 18.81 20.48
C TYR A 260 -11.15 18.93 19.87
N GLU A 261 -12.15 19.43 20.61
CA GLU A 261 -13.53 19.50 20.12
C GLU A 261 -13.66 20.46 18.93
N ARG A 262 -12.95 21.59 18.97
CA ARG A 262 -12.94 22.56 17.87
C ARG A 262 -12.36 21.97 16.60
N THR A 263 -11.24 21.26 16.72
CA THR A 263 -10.57 20.64 15.59
C THR A 263 -11.38 19.47 15.05
N ARG A 264 -12.05 18.70 15.92
CA ARG A 264 -12.98 17.65 15.50
C ARG A 264 -14.17 18.21 14.74
N ALA A 265 -14.76 19.30 15.22
CA ALA A 265 -15.86 19.97 14.54
C ALA A 265 -15.44 20.47 13.15
N TYR A 266 -14.25 21.07 13.02
CA TYR A 266 -13.71 21.48 11.73
C TYR A 266 -13.47 20.30 10.79
N SER A 267 -12.86 19.22 11.28
CA SER A 267 -12.62 18.01 10.51
C SER A 267 -13.93 17.37 10.00
N ASP A 268 -14.98 17.32 10.83
CA ASP A 268 -16.28 16.80 10.41
C ASP A 268 -16.96 17.69 9.35
N VAL A 269 -16.71 19.00 9.38
CA VAL A 269 -17.15 19.92 8.31
C VAL A 269 -16.43 19.62 7.00
N LEU A 270 -15.11 19.42 7.01
CA LEU A 270 -14.35 19.02 5.82
C LEU A 270 -14.87 17.71 5.24
N ARG A 271 -15.08 16.71 6.11
CA ARG A 271 -15.62 15.41 5.74
C ARG A 271 -16.95 15.53 4.99
N LYS A 272 -17.88 16.33 5.52
CA LYS A 272 -19.19 16.58 4.91
C LYS A 272 -19.09 17.41 3.63
N GLN A 273 -18.22 18.42 3.61
CA GLN A 273 -18.02 19.30 2.47
C GLN A 273 -17.48 18.53 1.25
N TYR A 274 -16.49 17.67 1.48
CA TYR A 274 -15.85 16.89 0.42
C TYR A 274 -16.46 15.50 0.23
N LYS A 275 -17.47 15.13 1.05
CA LYS A 275 -18.17 13.85 1.01
C LYS A 275 -17.22 12.66 1.17
N THR A 276 -16.21 12.81 2.01
CA THR A 276 -15.25 11.76 2.32
C THR A 276 -15.76 10.87 3.45
N ASP A 277 -15.24 9.65 3.52
CA ASP A 277 -15.56 8.70 4.60
C ASP A 277 -14.97 9.19 5.93
N TRP A 278 -13.75 9.72 5.89
CA TRP A 278 -12.96 10.15 7.04
C TRP A 278 -12.40 11.56 6.85
N SER A 279 -11.91 12.15 7.95
CA SER A 279 -11.17 13.41 7.95
C SER A 279 -10.31 13.57 9.19
N PHE A 280 -9.20 14.30 9.03
CA PHE A 280 -8.40 14.83 10.11
C PHE A 280 -7.70 16.13 9.68
N VAL A 281 -7.00 16.76 10.63
CA VAL A 281 -6.29 18.03 10.44
C VAL A 281 -4.80 17.87 10.73
N ILE A 282 -3.95 18.52 9.94
CA ILE A 282 -2.51 18.63 10.15
C ILE A 282 -2.20 20.11 10.43
N PHE A 283 -1.70 20.41 11.62
CA PHE A 283 -1.10 21.71 11.89
C PHE A 283 0.39 21.66 11.53
N VAL A 284 0.81 22.48 10.58
CA VAL A 284 2.24 22.58 10.22
C VAL A 284 2.86 23.81 10.88
N VAL A 285 3.98 23.57 11.57
CA VAL A 285 4.70 24.55 12.37
C VAL A 285 6.04 24.88 11.70
N PRO A 286 6.42 26.15 11.55
CA PRO A 286 7.73 26.50 11.04
C PRO A 286 8.77 26.28 12.14
N ALA A 287 9.89 25.65 11.77
CA ALA A 287 10.96 25.21 12.66
C ALA A 287 12.30 25.14 11.91
N ARG A 288 12.44 25.91 10.82
CA ARG A 288 13.58 25.80 9.91
C ARG A 288 14.85 26.35 10.55
N ASN A 289 14.72 27.43 11.30
CA ASN A 289 15.81 28.11 11.99
C ASN A 289 16.01 27.60 13.42
N ASP A 290 15.08 26.81 13.95
CA ASP A 290 15.17 26.15 15.24
C ASP A 290 16.36 25.18 15.23
N ASP A 291 17.22 25.21 16.25
CA ASP A 291 18.51 24.52 16.22
C ASP A 291 18.34 22.99 16.18
N ASP A 292 17.47 22.46 17.02
CA ASP A 292 17.31 21.03 17.24
C ASP A 292 16.00 20.48 16.71
N GLY A 293 15.11 21.26 16.10
CA GLY A 293 13.85 20.81 15.52
C GLY A 293 12.91 20.06 16.47
N TYR A 294 13.05 20.22 17.79
CA TYR A 294 12.12 19.75 18.80
C TYR A 294 11.24 20.89 19.29
N PHE A 295 10.04 20.56 19.75
CA PHE A 295 9.32 21.44 20.67
C PHE A 295 10.15 21.64 21.95
N ALA A 296 9.96 22.79 22.61
CA ALA A 296 10.75 23.16 23.78
C ALA A 296 10.76 22.06 24.86
N ASN A 297 11.85 22.03 25.62
CA ASN A 297 12.16 21.00 26.63
C ASN A 297 12.27 19.58 26.06
N LYS A 298 12.47 19.43 24.74
CA LYS A 298 12.51 18.14 24.03
C LYS A 298 11.24 17.33 24.21
N SER A 299 10.10 18.01 24.28
CA SER A 299 8.80 17.40 24.53
C SER A 299 8.27 16.58 23.34
N GLY A 300 8.85 16.74 22.14
CA GLY A 300 8.60 15.87 20.98
C GLY A 300 9.06 16.51 19.66
N VAL A 301 9.16 15.71 18.60
CA VAL A 301 9.46 16.18 17.22
C VAL A 301 8.22 16.34 16.36
N ALA A 302 7.17 15.58 16.66
CA ALA A 302 5.84 15.58 16.08
C ALA A 302 4.93 14.83 17.06
N TRP A 303 3.62 14.94 16.89
CA TRP A 303 2.65 14.12 17.64
C TRP A 303 1.27 14.15 16.98
N ALA A 304 0.47 13.14 17.29
CA ALA A 304 -0.93 13.02 16.88
C ALA A 304 -1.82 12.62 18.06
N TYR A 305 -3.08 13.03 18.00
CA TYR A 305 -4.11 12.39 18.83
C TYR A 305 -4.40 11.00 18.29
N VAL A 306 -4.34 10.00 19.16
CA VAL A 306 -4.81 8.65 18.84
C VAL A 306 -6.32 8.70 18.55
N GLY A 307 -6.72 8.25 17.37
CA GLY A 307 -8.10 8.36 16.90
C GLY A 307 -8.49 9.76 16.42
N GLY A 308 -7.50 10.66 16.20
CA GLY A 308 -7.69 12.03 15.72
C GLY A 308 -8.15 13.00 16.82
N PRO A 309 -8.49 14.26 16.49
CA PRO A 309 -8.79 14.78 15.16
C PRO A 309 -7.60 15.32 14.38
N ASN A 310 -6.42 15.40 14.99
CA ASN A 310 -5.28 16.06 14.35
C ASN A 310 -3.92 15.52 14.78
N MET A 311 -2.94 15.95 13.99
CA MET A 311 -1.51 15.87 14.28
C MET A 311 -0.87 17.25 14.16
N VAL A 312 0.34 17.39 14.72
CA VAL A 312 1.19 18.58 14.62
C VAL A 312 2.56 18.19 14.09
N ILE A 313 2.96 18.79 12.98
CA ILE A 313 4.20 18.48 12.26
C ILE A 313 5.05 19.75 12.07
N PRO A 314 6.22 19.87 12.72
CA PRO A 314 7.21 20.88 12.40
C PRO A 314 7.90 20.62 11.05
N ASN A 315 8.24 21.65 10.27
CA ASN A 315 8.92 21.48 8.96
C ASN A 315 10.43 21.18 9.02
N LYS A 316 10.92 20.65 10.15
CA LYS A 316 12.31 20.19 10.33
C LYS A 316 12.41 18.76 10.89
N CYS A 317 11.51 18.35 11.79
CA CYS A 317 11.43 17.03 12.44
C CYS A 317 12.81 16.37 12.67
N ASN A 318 13.55 16.84 13.68
CA ASN A 318 14.96 16.45 13.85
C ASN A 318 15.18 14.95 14.02
N GLY A 319 16.33 14.46 13.55
CA GLY A 319 16.70 13.04 13.50
C GLY A 319 16.32 12.33 12.19
N TRP A 320 15.36 12.86 11.44
CA TRP A 320 14.87 12.26 10.18
C TRP A 320 15.52 12.85 8.93
N GLY A 321 15.95 14.11 9.02
CA GLY A 321 16.48 14.88 7.89
C GLY A 321 15.37 15.55 7.09
N TYR A 322 15.70 16.70 6.50
CA TYR A 322 14.74 17.60 5.83
C TYR A 322 13.84 16.90 4.79
N ASN A 323 14.33 15.83 4.14
CA ASN A 323 13.61 15.10 3.09
C ASN A 323 12.94 13.78 3.55
N GLN A 324 12.83 13.54 4.87
CA GLN A 324 12.18 12.33 5.40
C GLN A 324 11.00 12.62 6.33
N ILE A 325 10.52 13.88 6.36
CA ILE A 325 9.35 14.28 7.15
C ILE A 325 8.12 13.46 6.73
N TRP A 326 8.03 13.05 5.46
CA TRP A 326 6.95 12.19 4.98
C TRP A 326 6.79 10.87 5.76
N LYS A 327 7.88 10.32 6.31
CA LYS A 327 7.83 9.12 7.17
C LYS A 327 7.17 9.41 8.51
N VAL A 328 7.49 10.58 9.08
CA VAL A 328 6.86 11.07 10.31
C VAL A 328 5.38 11.32 10.04
N VAL A 329 5.02 11.97 8.94
CA VAL A 329 3.62 12.13 8.54
C VAL A 329 2.91 10.78 8.41
N ALA A 330 3.55 9.78 7.79
CA ALA A 330 2.96 8.44 7.66
C ALA A 330 2.73 7.78 9.03
N HIS A 331 3.72 7.83 9.93
CA HIS A 331 3.64 7.32 11.29
C HIS A 331 2.51 8.01 12.08
N GLU A 332 2.51 9.34 12.13
CA GLU A 332 1.49 10.12 12.86
C GLU A 332 0.09 9.92 12.26
N THR A 333 -0.02 9.65 10.95
CA THR A 333 -1.30 9.29 10.33
C THR A 333 -1.85 7.98 10.89
N GLY A 334 -1.01 6.98 11.17
CA GLY A 334 -1.50 5.76 11.79
C GLY A 334 -2.09 6.00 13.18
N HIS A 335 -1.49 6.88 14.01
CA HIS A 335 -2.09 7.29 15.28
C HIS A 335 -3.45 7.96 15.12
N VAL A 336 -3.59 8.87 14.14
CA VAL A 336 -4.89 9.48 13.83
C VAL A 336 -5.98 8.42 13.57
N PHE A 337 -5.61 7.25 13.06
CA PHE A 337 -6.47 6.09 12.85
C PHE A 337 -6.28 4.98 13.90
N ASN A 338 -6.08 5.36 15.16
CA ASN A 338 -6.03 4.50 16.35
C ASN A 338 -4.82 3.57 16.49
N ALA A 339 -3.82 3.63 15.61
CA ALA A 339 -2.58 2.90 15.86
C ALA A 339 -1.91 3.42 17.13
N MET A 340 -1.38 2.53 17.96
CA MET A 340 -0.67 2.89 19.19
C MET A 340 0.83 2.76 18.98
N ASP A 341 1.61 3.56 19.70
CA ASP A 341 3.05 3.35 19.80
C ASP A 341 3.35 1.95 20.35
N GLU A 342 4.25 1.23 19.66
CA GLU A 342 4.67 -0.14 19.96
C GLU A 342 6.12 -0.19 20.50
N TYR A 343 6.69 0.96 20.91
CA TYR A 343 8.09 1.09 21.35
C TYR A 343 8.45 0.30 22.61
N ASP A 344 7.49 0.10 23.53
CA ASP A 344 7.71 -0.60 24.80
C ASP A 344 6.75 -1.81 24.91
N ASP A 345 7.31 -2.99 25.18
CA ASP A 345 6.60 -4.26 25.47
C ASP A 345 5.68 -4.21 26.73
N LYS A 346 5.39 -3.01 27.24
CA LYS A 346 4.69 -2.78 28.53
C LYS A 346 3.38 -2.00 28.39
N ASN A 347 3.04 -1.45 27.22
CA ASN A 347 1.85 -0.61 27.10
C ASN A 347 0.60 -1.42 26.73
N THR A 348 -0.09 -1.82 27.80
CA THR A 348 -1.36 -2.56 27.89
C THR A 348 -2.60 -1.68 27.71
N GLN A 349 -2.54 -0.62 26.89
CA GLN A 349 -3.74 0.18 26.62
C GLN A 349 -4.38 -0.26 25.29
N HIS A 350 -5.19 -1.32 25.44
CA HIS A 350 -6.26 -1.68 24.54
C HIS A 350 -7.27 -0.54 24.49
N THR A 351 -7.14 0.39 23.54
CA THR A 351 -8.28 1.23 23.19
C THR A 351 -8.42 1.37 21.69
N ALA A 352 -9.49 0.74 21.21
CA ALA A 352 -10.37 1.13 20.11
C ALA A 352 -9.89 0.84 18.67
N SER A 353 -10.48 -0.18 18.05
CA SER A 353 -11.76 0.00 17.32
C SER A 353 -12.23 -1.31 16.66
N ILE A 354 -11.32 -2.22 16.30
CA ILE A 354 -11.67 -3.55 15.75
C ILE A 354 -11.13 -4.72 16.58
N LEU A 355 -9.97 -4.58 17.24
CA LEU A 355 -9.33 -5.66 18.01
C LEU A 355 -10.13 -6.08 19.24
N ASP A 356 -10.66 -5.10 19.98
CA ASP A 356 -11.53 -5.35 21.13
C ASP A 356 -12.89 -5.95 20.71
N MET A 357 -13.34 -5.68 19.47
CA MET A 357 -14.62 -6.16 18.93
C MET A 357 -14.51 -7.53 18.23
N ALA A 358 -13.36 -7.84 17.62
CA ALA A 358 -13.06 -9.11 16.97
C ALA A 358 -12.52 -10.18 17.95
N GLY A 359 -12.36 -9.84 19.23
CA GLY A 359 -11.81 -10.76 20.25
C GLY A 359 -10.37 -11.17 20.01
N MET A 360 -9.63 -10.44 19.17
CA MET A 360 -8.25 -10.76 18.82
C MET A 360 -7.29 -10.29 19.93
N GLN A 361 -6.90 -11.22 20.80
CA GLN A 361 -5.82 -11.00 21.77
C GLN A 361 -4.47 -11.17 21.09
N TYR A 362 -3.88 -10.08 20.62
CA TYR A 362 -2.46 -10.07 20.27
C TYR A 362 -1.64 -10.03 21.58
N THR A 363 -0.89 -11.09 21.86
CA THR A 363 0.06 -11.09 22.98
C THR A 363 1.31 -10.29 22.60
N ASP A 364 1.89 -9.56 23.55
CA ASP A 364 3.12 -8.74 23.36
C ASP A 364 4.30 -9.54 22.77
N ARG A 365 4.25 -10.88 22.83
CA ARG A 365 5.29 -11.79 22.37
C ARG A 365 5.32 -12.02 20.84
N GLN A 366 4.37 -11.46 20.08
CA GLN A 366 4.24 -11.63 18.61
C GLN A 366 4.57 -10.37 17.79
N ILE A 367 5.02 -9.29 18.42
CA ILE A 367 5.38 -8.06 17.72
C ILE A 367 6.78 -8.24 17.09
N LYS A 368 6.83 -8.40 15.76
CA LYS A 368 8.09 -8.41 14.98
C LYS A 368 8.90 -7.14 15.33
N ASP A 369 10.23 -7.23 15.37
CA ASP A 369 11.11 -6.08 15.70
C ASP A 369 11.07 -4.93 14.68
N VAL A 370 10.39 -5.16 13.55
CA VAL A 370 10.23 -4.22 12.43
C VAL A 370 8.74 -3.89 12.31
N CYS A 371 8.33 -2.68 12.70
CA CYS A 371 7.00 -2.15 12.48
C CYS A 371 7.01 -0.61 12.50
N MET A 372 6.17 0.04 11.69
CA MET A 372 6.04 1.49 11.64
C MET A 372 5.81 2.12 13.01
N MET A 373 5.03 1.46 13.87
CA MET A 373 4.73 1.94 15.21
C MET A 373 5.75 1.52 16.28
N LYS A 374 6.70 0.63 15.96
CA LYS A 374 7.72 0.11 16.91
C LYS A 374 9.11 0.68 16.64
N SER A 375 9.52 0.70 15.38
CA SER A 375 10.89 1.03 14.96
C SER A 375 10.91 2.14 13.92
N ASN A 376 9.73 2.74 13.63
CA ASN A 376 9.54 3.71 12.56
C ASN A 376 9.99 3.20 11.19
N ASP A 377 9.93 1.88 11.01
CA ASP A 377 10.21 1.22 9.75
C ASP A 377 9.05 1.40 8.77
N LEU A 378 9.36 1.35 7.47
CA LEU A 378 8.35 1.37 6.42
C LEU A 378 7.74 -0.02 6.20
N PHE A 379 7.24 -0.60 7.28
CA PHE A 379 6.60 -1.91 7.30
C PHE A 379 5.43 -1.89 8.29
N LEU A 380 4.28 -2.40 7.85
CA LEU A 380 3.11 -2.54 8.72
C LEU A 380 3.05 -3.97 9.28
N CYS A 381 3.18 -4.09 10.58
CA CYS A 381 2.90 -5.33 11.29
C CYS A 381 1.39 -5.55 11.43
N ASP A 382 0.99 -6.79 11.72
CA ASP A 382 -0.43 -7.17 11.79
C ASP A 382 -1.19 -6.41 12.88
N ARG A 383 -0.52 -6.06 13.98
CA ARG A 383 -1.09 -5.22 15.04
C ARG A 383 -1.47 -3.84 14.51
N THR A 384 -0.54 -3.13 13.89
CA THR A 384 -0.81 -1.82 13.28
C THR A 384 -1.89 -1.92 12.20
N ARG A 385 -1.84 -2.93 11.31
CA ARG A 385 -2.88 -3.14 10.28
C ARG A 385 -4.27 -3.31 10.91
N ALA A 386 -4.38 -4.10 11.97
CA ALA A 386 -5.64 -4.29 12.65
C ALA A 386 -6.13 -3.01 13.33
N GLN A 387 -5.25 -2.27 14.02
CA GLN A 387 -5.62 -1.01 14.69
C GLN A 387 -6.22 0.03 13.74
N ILE A 388 -5.68 0.13 12.52
CA ILE A 388 -6.18 1.07 11.49
C ILE A 388 -7.37 0.54 10.69
N GLY A 389 -7.90 -0.64 11.01
CA GLY A 389 -9.06 -1.23 10.34
C GLY A 389 -8.76 -2.02 9.06
N TRP A 390 -7.51 -2.41 8.81
CA TRP A 390 -7.15 -3.24 7.66
C TRP A 390 -7.34 -4.71 7.97
N VAL A 391 -8.60 -5.09 8.19
CA VAL A 391 -9.06 -6.45 8.43
C VAL A 391 -10.19 -6.75 7.45
N ASP A 392 -10.17 -7.95 6.89
CA ASP A 392 -11.17 -8.46 5.95
C ASP A 392 -11.85 -9.68 6.61
N LEU A 393 -12.79 -9.41 7.51
CA LEU A 393 -13.46 -10.41 8.34
C LEU A 393 -14.42 -11.27 7.52
N ASP A 394 -15.02 -10.72 6.45
CA ASP A 394 -15.95 -11.44 5.57
C ASP A 394 -15.27 -12.10 4.34
N HIS A 395 -13.97 -11.87 4.16
CA HIS A 395 -13.10 -12.47 3.14
C HIS A 395 -13.52 -12.10 1.71
N ASN A 396 -14.04 -10.89 1.52
CA ASN A 396 -14.51 -10.42 0.22
C ASN A 396 -13.42 -9.71 -0.62
N GLY A 397 -12.20 -9.57 -0.08
CA GLY A 397 -11.08 -8.89 -0.73
C GLY A 397 -11.05 -7.37 -0.52
N VAL A 398 -11.85 -6.84 0.39
CA VAL A 398 -11.94 -5.42 0.80
C VAL A 398 -11.87 -5.34 2.32
N PHE A 399 -11.26 -4.29 2.87
CA PHE A 399 -11.22 -4.11 4.32
C PHE A 399 -12.56 -3.60 4.88
N ASP A 400 -12.97 -4.11 6.03
CA ASP A 400 -14.27 -3.84 6.63
C ASP A 400 -14.33 -2.49 7.38
N SER A 401 -15.38 -1.70 7.09
CA SER A 401 -15.61 -0.37 7.69
C SER A 401 -16.68 -0.33 8.79
N ASP A 402 -17.30 -1.47 9.15
CA ASP A 402 -18.35 -1.53 10.18
C ASP A 402 -18.39 -2.88 10.91
N CYS A 403 -17.97 -2.90 12.17
CA CYS A 403 -18.13 -4.08 13.03
C CYS A 403 -19.52 -4.20 13.68
N ARG A 404 -20.40 -3.18 13.60
CA ARG A 404 -21.69 -3.19 14.32
C ARG A 404 -22.73 -4.12 13.68
N HIS A 405 -22.56 -4.47 12.41
CA HIS A 405 -23.35 -5.50 11.76
C HIS A 405 -22.87 -6.94 12.01
N ILE A 406 -21.80 -7.14 12.78
CA ILE A 406 -21.28 -8.47 13.16
C ILE A 406 -21.90 -8.99 14.47
N SER A 407 -22.87 -8.29 15.04
CA SER A 407 -23.61 -8.77 16.24
C SER A 407 -24.66 -9.87 15.96
N SER A 408 -24.71 -10.42 14.74
CA SER A 408 -25.55 -11.60 14.44
C SER A 408 -24.84 -12.75 13.70
N VAL A 409 -23.53 -12.65 13.43
CA VAL A 409 -22.80 -13.65 12.61
C VAL A 409 -21.74 -14.42 13.43
N TYR A 410 -21.81 -14.38 14.76
CA TYR A 410 -21.27 -15.46 15.61
C TYR A 410 -22.21 -16.69 15.63
N HIS A 411 -22.92 -16.93 14.53
CA HIS A 411 -23.36 -18.26 14.15
C HIS A 411 -22.66 -18.63 12.86
N TYR A 412 -21.92 -19.72 12.96
CA TYR A 412 -21.24 -20.41 11.88
C TYR A 412 -22.28 -20.95 10.89
N GLU A 413 -22.85 -20.09 10.05
CA GLU A 413 -23.67 -20.49 8.91
C GLU A 413 -23.22 -19.74 7.67
N LYS A 414 -22.46 -20.48 6.85
CA LYS A 414 -22.27 -20.34 5.40
C LYS A 414 -23.09 -19.21 4.76
N MET A 415 -22.41 -18.22 4.19
CA MET A 415 -22.85 -17.59 2.93
C MET A 415 -21.66 -17.38 2.01
N VAL A 416 -21.21 -18.49 1.44
CA VAL A 416 -20.57 -18.50 0.12
C VAL A 416 -21.69 -18.21 -0.89
N ASP A 417 -21.42 -17.40 -1.92
CA ASP A 417 -22.26 -17.36 -3.11
C ASP A 417 -22.19 -18.73 -3.81
N GLU A 418 -23.07 -19.65 -3.39
CA GLU A 418 -23.16 -21.03 -3.88
C GLU A 418 -23.56 -21.11 -5.37
N THR A 419 -23.79 -19.98 -6.05
CA THR A 419 -24.22 -19.97 -7.47
C THR A 419 -23.08 -19.96 -8.49
N LYS A 420 -21.82 -19.86 -8.05
CA LYS A 420 -20.64 -19.81 -8.97
C LYS A 420 -19.59 -20.91 -8.79
N LEU A 421 -19.77 -21.84 -7.85
CA LEU A 421 -18.87 -23.00 -7.70
C LEU A 421 -19.40 -24.19 -8.50
N PRO A 422 -18.57 -24.91 -9.27
CA PRO A 422 -18.96 -26.21 -9.81
C PRO A 422 -19.40 -27.12 -8.65
N MET A 423 -20.60 -27.66 -8.78
CA MET A 423 -21.50 -28.15 -7.72
C MET A 423 -21.04 -29.42 -6.97
N THR A 424 -19.73 -29.66 -6.77
CA THR A 424 -19.22 -30.88 -6.11
C THR A 424 -18.08 -30.68 -5.11
N ALA A 425 -17.36 -29.56 -5.10
CA ALA A 425 -16.16 -29.41 -4.27
C ALA A 425 -16.40 -28.66 -2.95
N LYS A 426 -15.94 -29.21 -1.81
CA LYS A 426 -16.03 -28.57 -0.48
C LYS A 426 -14.68 -27.95 -0.08
N LEU A 427 -14.65 -26.65 0.23
CA LEU A 427 -13.45 -25.98 0.75
C LEU A 427 -12.96 -26.65 2.06
N MET A 428 -11.68 -27.05 2.09
CA MET A 428 -11.02 -27.64 3.27
C MET A 428 -10.01 -26.70 3.91
N PHE A 429 -9.38 -25.84 3.12
CA PHE A 429 -8.40 -24.85 3.56
C PHE A 429 -8.30 -23.74 2.51
N TYR A 430 -8.14 -22.52 2.98
CA TYR A 430 -7.85 -21.34 2.17
C TYR A 430 -6.82 -20.50 2.91
N GLU A 431 -5.85 -20.00 2.15
CA GLU A 431 -4.83 -19.09 2.64
C GLU A 431 -4.60 -18.01 1.60
N ASN A 432 -4.76 -16.77 2.04
CA ASN A 432 -4.53 -15.55 1.25
C ASN A 432 -3.26 -14.82 1.70
N PHE A 433 -2.52 -15.38 2.66
CA PHE A 433 -1.25 -14.89 3.17
C PHE A 433 -1.32 -13.46 3.73
N VAL A 434 -2.47 -13.12 4.33
CA VAL A 434 -2.74 -11.85 5.02
C VAL A 434 -2.92 -12.11 6.52
N GLY A 435 -2.03 -11.54 7.35
CA GLY A 435 -2.13 -11.61 8.81
C GLY A 435 -1.39 -12.81 9.43
N GLN A 436 -1.79 -13.19 10.66
CA GLN A 436 -1.27 -14.38 11.32
C GLN A 436 -1.60 -15.63 10.50
N ASN A 437 -0.58 -16.41 10.21
CA ASN A 437 -0.70 -17.57 9.35
C ASN A 437 0.05 -18.75 9.97
N GLU A 438 -0.33 -19.96 9.54
CA GLU A 438 0.28 -21.21 10.00
C GLU A 438 1.60 -21.54 9.26
N TRP A 439 2.10 -20.62 8.44
CA TRP A 439 3.26 -20.85 7.58
C TRP A 439 4.57 -20.48 8.28
N TYR A 440 5.58 -21.30 8.05
CA TYR A 440 6.90 -21.11 8.63
C TYR A 440 7.60 -19.88 8.04
N GLU A 441 7.84 -18.85 8.86
CA GLU A 441 8.61 -17.66 8.46
C GLU A 441 10.05 -17.68 8.98
N ASP A 442 11.01 -17.37 8.11
CA ASP A 442 12.42 -17.14 8.39
C ASP A 442 13.02 -16.12 7.38
N HIS A 443 14.33 -16.13 7.16
CA HIS A 443 14.98 -15.25 6.19
C HIS A 443 14.82 -15.71 4.72
N HIS A 444 14.34 -16.94 4.50
CA HIS A 444 14.07 -17.50 3.19
C HIS A 444 12.58 -17.46 2.85
N ASN A 445 11.71 -17.55 3.84
CA ASN A 445 10.27 -17.60 3.72
C ASN A 445 9.64 -16.49 4.56
N TYR A 446 8.94 -15.53 3.96
CA TYR A 446 8.40 -14.41 4.73
C TYR A 446 7.20 -13.78 4.06
N MET A 447 6.33 -13.18 4.87
CA MET A 447 5.21 -12.39 4.36
C MET A 447 5.67 -11.01 3.92
N LYS A 448 5.29 -10.60 2.71
CA LYS A 448 5.53 -9.24 2.20
C LYS A 448 4.35 -8.79 1.35
N SER A 449 3.77 -7.63 1.66
CA SER A 449 2.67 -7.03 0.88
C SER A 449 1.46 -7.97 0.64
N GLY A 450 1.13 -8.82 1.63
CA GLY A 450 -0.02 -9.74 1.55
C GLY A 450 0.22 -11.00 0.72
N VAL A 451 1.48 -11.32 0.39
CA VAL A 451 1.86 -12.57 -0.28
C VAL A 451 2.97 -13.27 0.49
N TYR A 452 3.08 -14.59 0.32
CA TYR A 452 4.14 -15.38 0.91
C TYR A 452 5.33 -15.52 -0.04
N VAL A 453 6.44 -14.89 0.32
CA VAL A 453 7.65 -14.83 -0.50
C VAL A 453 8.63 -15.91 -0.07
N MET A 454 9.12 -16.70 -1.03
CA MET A 454 10.15 -17.69 -0.80
C MET A 454 11.38 -17.43 -1.68
N TYR A 455 12.57 -17.49 -1.11
CA TYR A 455 13.85 -17.38 -1.78
C TYR A 455 14.96 -18.06 -0.99
N ASP A 456 15.80 -18.84 -1.67
CA ASP A 456 17.07 -19.29 -1.13
C ASP A 456 18.12 -19.44 -2.25
N SER A 457 19.36 -19.05 -1.98
CA SER A 457 20.42 -19.00 -3.01
C SER A 457 21.25 -20.28 -3.13
N VAL A 458 21.09 -21.28 -2.25
CA VAL A 458 22.04 -22.40 -2.14
C VAL A 458 21.36 -23.78 -2.17
N HIS A 459 20.29 -23.95 -1.42
CA HIS A 459 19.59 -25.21 -1.16
C HIS A 459 18.13 -25.23 -1.64
N GLY A 460 17.55 -24.07 -1.95
CA GLY A 460 16.11 -23.93 -2.14
C GLY A 460 15.40 -23.87 -0.78
N SER A 461 14.08 -23.70 -0.81
CA SER A 461 13.28 -23.63 0.40
C SER A 461 11.93 -24.32 0.22
N SER A 462 11.37 -24.82 1.31
CA SER A 462 10.08 -25.49 1.36
C SER A 462 9.34 -25.17 2.65
N SER A 463 8.02 -25.02 2.57
CA SER A 463 7.14 -24.82 3.73
C SER A 463 5.80 -25.52 3.47
N TRP A 464 5.14 -26.06 4.49
CA TRP A 464 3.90 -26.80 4.34
C TRP A 464 3.00 -26.70 5.57
N LEU A 465 1.71 -26.96 5.37
CA LEU A 465 0.71 -27.01 6.43
C LEU A 465 0.86 -28.28 7.26
N ASP A 466 0.68 -28.20 8.57
CA ASP A 466 0.70 -29.38 9.46
C ASP A 466 -0.69 -30.07 9.49
N LYS A 467 -1.11 -30.59 8.33
CA LYS A 467 -2.41 -31.24 8.16
C LYS A 467 -2.40 -32.24 7.00
N ASP A 468 -2.77 -33.48 7.31
CA ASP A 468 -2.85 -34.56 6.34
C ASP A 468 -4.08 -34.45 5.40
N TYR A 469 -3.82 -34.49 4.09
CA TYR A 469 -4.84 -34.55 3.04
C TYR A 469 -4.71 -35.84 2.21
N TYR A 470 -5.84 -36.52 1.96
CA TYR A 470 -5.92 -37.75 1.17
C TYR A 470 -6.24 -37.43 -0.30
N ASP A 471 -7.53 -37.26 -0.58
CA ASP A 471 -8.06 -36.83 -1.86
C ASP A 471 -8.41 -35.35 -1.80
N PHE A 472 -7.80 -34.57 -2.69
CA PHE A 472 -7.94 -33.12 -2.70
C PHE A 472 -7.59 -32.52 -4.06
N THR A 473 -8.05 -31.30 -4.28
CA THR A 473 -7.54 -30.39 -5.31
C THR A 473 -6.84 -29.24 -4.61
N ALA A 474 -5.53 -29.09 -4.83
CA ALA A 474 -4.75 -27.94 -4.36
C ALA A 474 -4.53 -26.98 -5.52
N SER A 475 -4.73 -25.69 -5.29
CA SER A 475 -4.49 -24.63 -6.26
C SER A 475 -3.75 -23.49 -5.60
N VAL A 476 -2.74 -22.93 -6.24
CA VAL A 476 -2.02 -21.75 -5.74
C VAL A 476 -1.66 -20.81 -6.89
N LYS A 477 -1.72 -19.51 -6.62
CA LYS A 477 -1.19 -18.48 -7.52
C LYS A 477 0.30 -18.30 -7.24
N THR A 478 1.09 -18.27 -8.30
CA THR A 478 2.53 -18.06 -8.23
C THR A 478 2.92 -16.87 -9.07
N LEU A 479 3.86 -16.09 -8.56
CA LEU A 479 4.43 -14.95 -9.24
C LEU A 479 5.94 -14.99 -9.19
N TRP A 480 6.56 -14.98 -10.38
CA TRP A 480 8.01 -14.91 -10.49
C TRP A 480 8.51 -13.50 -10.19
N ILE A 481 9.45 -13.38 -9.26
CA ILE A 481 10.01 -12.10 -8.83
C ILE A 481 11.35 -11.82 -9.51
N GLN A 482 12.34 -12.67 -9.23
CA GLN A 482 13.69 -12.56 -9.77
C GLN A 482 14.45 -13.87 -9.64
N GLY A 483 15.62 -13.95 -10.29
CA GLY A 483 16.55 -15.07 -10.16
C GLY A 483 16.72 -15.86 -11.45
N SER A 484 17.11 -17.13 -11.33
CA SER A 484 17.38 -18.04 -12.42
C SER A 484 16.08 -18.44 -13.13
N ALA A 485 16.02 -18.20 -14.45
CA ALA A 485 14.87 -18.56 -15.27
C ALA A 485 14.67 -20.09 -15.41
N ALA A 486 15.73 -20.86 -15.16
CA ALA A 486 15.72 -22.32 -15.21
C ALA A 486 15.31 -22.97 -13.87
N SER A 487 15.34 -22.21 -12.78
CA SER A 487 15.02 -22.71 -11.44
C SER A 487 13.51 -22.88 -11.26
N GLY A 488 13.15 -23.95 -10.55
CA GLY A 488 11.77 -24.43 -10.42
C GLY A 488 11.07 -23.96 -9.16
N TYR A 489 9.76 -23.76 -9.24
CA TYR A 489 8.92 -23.38 -8.11
C TYR A 489 7.48 -23.88 -8.27
N GLY A 490 6.78 -24.10 -7.14
CA GLY A 490 5.40 -24.57 -7.19
C GLY A 490 4.92 -25.30 -5.95
N LEU A 491 4.04 -26.28 -6.17
CA LEU A 491 3.27 -26.98 -5.14
C LEU A 491 3.97 -28.24 -4.65
N MET A 492 3.98 -28.44 -3.32
CA MET A 492 4.25 -29.73 -2.70
C MET A 492 2.94 -30.42 -2.32
N LEU A 493 2.85 -31.73 -2.59
CA LEU A 493 1.63 -32.52 -2.43
C LEU A 493 1.95 -33.80 -1.65
N ARG A 494 1.10 -34.14 -0.69
CA ARG A 494 1.22 -35.34 0.14
C ARG A 494 2.60 -35.47 0.80
N VAL A 495 3.10 -34.35 1.32
CA VAL A 495 4.40 -34.25 2.00
C VAL A 495 4.35 -35.02 3.33
N LYS A 496 5.37 -35.82 3.60
CA LYS A 496 5.60 -36.54 4.86
C LYS A 496 6.76 -35.95 5.64
N THR A 497 7.81 -35.58 4.93
CA THR A 497 9.00 -34.92 5.45
C THR A 497 9.51 -33.96 4.38
N ALA A 498 10.49 -33.10 4.72
CA ALA A 498 11.16 -32.25 3.72
C ALA A 498 11.71 -33.04 2.51
N THR A 499 11.93 -34.35 2.67
CA THR A 499 12.54 -35.23 1.67
C THR A 499 11.66 -36.43 1.30
N ASP A 500 10.36 -36.36 1.57
CA ASP A 500 9.36 -37.36 1.19
C ASP A 500 8.04 -36.69 0.82
N GLY A 501 7.62 -36.82 -0.44
CA GLY A 501 6.40 -36.21 -0.97
C GLY A 501 6.47 -36.00 -2.48
N TYR A 502 5.40 -35.48 -3.07
CA TYR A 502 5.37 -35.08 -4.48
C TYR A 502 5.59 -33.59 -4.63
N ILE A 503 6.19 -33.16 -5.74
CA ILE A 503 6.37 -31.74 -6.06
C ILE A 503 6.03 -31.49 -7.52
N PHE A 504 5.22 -30.46 -7.75
CA PHE A 504 4.83 -29.94 -9.04
C PHE A 504 5.48 -28.57 -9.26
N PHE A 505 6.46 -28.54 -10.16
CA PHE A 505 7.23 -27.35 -10.47
C PHE A 505 6.90 -26.78 -11.84
N ILE A 506 6.99 -25.46 -11.94
CA ILE A 506 7.16 -24.72 -13.21
C ILE A 506 8.44 -23.88 -13.15
N ASN A 507 8.88 -23.35 -14.30
CA ASN A 507 9.95 -22.36 -14.37
C ASN A 507 9.68 -21.29 -15.44
N LYS A 508 10.51 -20.24 -15.46
CA LYS A 508 10.36 -19.09 -16.37
C LYS A 508 10.62 -19.44 -17.85
N HIS A 509 11.31 -20.56 -18.12
CA HIS A 509 11.45 -21.12 -19.47
C HIS A 509 10.19 -21.83 -19.98
N ARG A 510 9.06 -21.70 -19.27
CA ARG A 510 7.77 -22.31 -19.62
C ARG A 510 7.86 -23.83 -19.63
N GLN A 511 8.63 -24.38 -18.69
CA GLN A 511 8.73 -25.81 -18.49
C GLN A 511 8.03 -26.20 -17.19
N TYR A 512 7.43 -27.38 -17.16
CA TYR A 512 6.92 -27.99 -15.93
C TYR A 512 7.60 -29.33 -15.68
N ALA A 513 7.68 -29.72 -14.42
CA ALA A 513 8.03 -31.08 -14.02
C ALA A 513 7.15 -31.53 -12.85
N PHE A 514 6.92 -32.84 -12.79
CA PHE A 514 6.27 -33.47 -11.65
C PHE A 514 7.07 -34.67 -11.21
N GLY A 515 7.29 -34.80 -9.91
CA GLY A 515 8.08 -35.89 -9.37
C GLY A 515 7.85 -36.07 -7.89
N LYS A 516 8.65 -36.94 -7.30
CA LYS A 516 8.61 -37.23 -5.87
C LYS A 516 10.01 -37.38 -5.31
N TYR A 517 10.13 -37.07 -4.02
CA TYR A 517 11.22 -37.56 -3.19
C TYR A 517 10.78 -38.80 -2.43
N VAL A 518 11.67 -39.79 -2.37
CA VAL A 518 11.54 -40.95 -1.47
C VAL A 518 12.90 -41.20 -0.84
N ASN A 519 12.99 -41.07 0.49
CA ASN A 519 14.25 -41.13 1.24
C ASN A 519 15.32 -40.22 0.60
N SER A 520 14.96 -38.97 0.33
CA SER A 520 15.84 -37.94 -0.28
C SER A 520 16.27 -38.20 -1.74
N ASN A 521 15.74 -39.24 -2.39
CA ASN A 521 16.01 -39.49 -3.81
C ASN A 521 14.88 -38.94 -4.69
N TRP A 522 15.23 -38.01 -5.58
CA TRP A 522 14.29 -37.45 -6.56
C TRP A 522 14.00 -38.45 -7.68
N LYS A 523 12.73 -38.60 -8.05
CA LYS A 523 12.27 -39.36 -9.21
C LYS A 523 11.24 -38.56 -9.99
N TYR A 524 11.52 -38.35 -11.29
CA TYR A 524 10.53 -37.77 -12.21
C TYR A 524 9.39 -38.75 -12.48
N LEU A 525 8.18 -38.20 -12.43
CA LEU A 525 6.94 -38.83 -12.89
C LEU A 525 6.46 -38.18 -14.19
N ALA A 526 6.74 -36.87 -14.34
CA ALA A 526 6.78 -36.15 -15.60
C ALA A 526 8.08 -35.30 -15.64
N PRO A 527 8.98 -35.48 -16.62
CA PRO A 527 10.21 -34.71 -16.72
C PRO A 527 9.94 -33.27 -17.17
N TRP A 528 10.94 -32.39 -17.00
CA TRP A 528 10.90 -31.01 -17.48
C TRP A 528 10.50 -30.94 -18.96
N SER A 529 9.29 -30.44 -19.21
CA SER A 529 8.67 -30.39 -20.53
C SER A 529 8.08 -29.02 -20.79
N PHE A 530 8.25 -28.50 -22.00
CA PHE A 530 7.66 -27.21 -22.40
C PHE A 530 6.14 -27.27 -22.40
N SER A 531 5.48 -26.21 -21.92
CA SER A 531 4.03 -26.04 -22.00
C SER A 531 3.68 -24.59 -22.33
N GLU A 532 2.82 -24.41 -23.34
CA GLU A 532 2.34 -23.07 -23.69
C GLU A 532 1.44 -22.45 -22.60
N ALA A 533 0.87 -23.29 -21.73
CA ALA A 533 0.04 -22.85 -20.62
C ALA A 533 0.80 -22.00 -19.60
N ILE A 534 2.14 -22.15 -19.51
CA ILE A 534 2.96 -21.35 -18.59
C ILE A 534 3.24 -20.00 -19.21
N LYS A 535 2.89 -18.93 -18.49
CA LYS A 535 3.30 -17.58 -18.82
C LYS A 535 4.75 -17.38 -18.38
N SER A 536 5.61 -16.88 -19.26
CA SER A 536 6.99 -16.53 -18.92
C SER A 536 7.08 -15.24 -18.10
N GLU A 537 6.04 -14.41 -18.13
CA GLU A 537 5.90 -13.18 -17.36
C GLU A 537 4.46 -13.10 -16.80
N GLY A 538 4.30 -12.58 -15.58
CA GLY A 538 3.02 -12.54 -14.86
C GLY A 538 2.69 -13.81 -14.07
N ASP A 539 1.48 -13.86 -13.53
CA ASP A 539 1.01 -14.94 -12.67
C ASP A 539 0.80 -16.27 -13.39
N ASN A 540 1.09 -17.35 -12.67
CA ASN A 540 0.67 -18.69 -13.05
C ASN A 540 -0.13 -19.32 -11.91
N ILE A 541 -1.30 -19.85 -12.24
CA ILE A 541 -2.10 -20.67 -11.32
C ILE A 541 -1.71 -22.13 -11.55
N LEU A 542 -1.18 -22.77 -10.52
CA LEU A 542 -0.87 -24.20 -10.54
C LEU A 542 -1.98 -24.92 -9.79
N THR A 543 -2.59 -25.92 -10.43
CA THR A 543 -3.60 -26.75 -9.79
C THR A 543 -3.25 -28.22 -9.93
N ALA A 544 -3.30 -28.96 -8.83
CA ALA A 544 -3.11 -30.40 -8.80
C ALA A 544 -4.34 -31.08 -8.18
N LYS A 545 -4.99 -31.95 -8.96
CA LYS A 545 -6.08 -32.81 -8.49
C LYS A 545 -5.51 -34.19 -8.15
N CYS A 546 -5.52 -34.51 -6.87
CA CYS A 546 -4.95 -35.73 -6.28
C CYS A 546 -6.09 -36.65 -5.83
N ILE A 547 -6.47 -37.65 -6.63
CA ILE A 547 -7.56 -38.60 -6.32
C ILE A 547 -7.02 -40.02 -6.31
N GLY A 548 -7.03 -40.68 -5.16
CA GLY A 548 -6.42 -42.00 -4.99
C GLY A 548 -4.94 -41.94 -5.37
N ASN A 549 -4.53 -42.72 -6.36
CA ASN A 549 -3.17 -42.71 -6.90
C ASN A 549 -3.01 -41.86 -8.17
N ARG A 550 -4.03 -41.08 -8.56
CA ARG A 550 -4.03 -40.26 -9.79
C ARG A 550 -3.78 -38.80 -9.46
N PHE A 551 -2.86 -38.20 -10.20
CA PHE A 551 -2.54 -36.77 -10.19
C PHE A 551 -2.87 -36.20 -11.56
N THR A 552 -3.83 -35.27 -11.62
CA THR A 552 -4.10 -34.49 -12.83
C THR A 552 -3.65 -33.05 -12.59
N LEU A 553 -2.72 -32.58 -13.43
CA LEU A 553 -2.03 -31.30 -13.26
C LEU A 553 -2.56 -30.29 -14.27
N TYR A 554 -2.78 -29.07 -13.79
CA TYR A 554 -3.24 -27.95 -14.59
C TYR A 554 -2.34 -26.74 -14.34
N ILE A 555 -2.17 -25.95 -15.39
CA ILE A 555 -1.54 -24.63 -15.33
C ILE A 555 -2.47 -23.67 -16.04
N ASN A 556 -2.86 -22.59 -15.37
CA ASN A 556 -3.79 -21.58 -15.90
C ASN A 556 -5.03 -22.23 -16.54
N ASP A 557 -5.68 -23.11 -15.77
CA ASP A 557 -6.87 -23.91 -16.14
C ASP A 557 -6.70 -24.90 -17.29
N GLN A 558 -5.52 -25.00 -17.91
CA GLN A 558 -5.22 -25.98 -18.94
C GLN A 558 -4.62 -27.24 -18.31
N GLN A 559 -5.25 -28.40 -18.55
CA GLN A 559 -4.67 -29.68 -18.17
C GLN A 559 -3.38 -29.93 -18.97
N ILE A 560 -2.26 -30.14 -18.26
CA ILE A 560 -0.93 -30.32 -18.85
C ILE A 560 -0.40 -31.76 -18.72
N SER A 561 -0.87 -32.51 -17.73
CA SER A 561 -0.41 -33.88 -17.48
C SER A 561 -1.40 -34.66 -16.61
N GLU A 562 -1.40 -35.98 -16.77
CA GLU A 562 -2.03 -36.91 -15.84
C GLU A 562 -1.07 -38.06 -15.57
N VAL A 563 -0.79 -38.32 -14.30
CA VAL A 563 0.16 -39.36 -13.86
C VAL A 563 -0.45 -40.20 -12.74
N THR A 564 -0.10 -41.48 -12.68
CA THR A 564 -0.49 -42.38 -11.60
C THR A 564 0.72 -42.84 -10.79
N ASP A 565 0.66 -42.68 -9.47
CA ASP A 565 1.69 -43.15 -8.53
C ASP A 565 1.06 -43.39 -7.15
N ASP A 566 1.42 -44.49 -6.49
CA ASP A 566 0.79 -44.99 -5.26
C ASP A 566 1.70 -44.91 -4.02
N THR A 567 2.84 -44.20 -4.11
CA THR A 567 3.83 -44.15 -3.03
C THR A 567 3.36 -43.36 -1.82
N PHE A 568 2.74 -42.20 -2.01
CA PHE A 568 2.08 -41.46 -0.92
C PHE A 568 0.60 -41.25 -1.27
N ILE A 569 -0.28 -41.83 -0.46
CA ILE A 569 -1.74 -41.73 -0.63
C ILE A 569 -2.37 -40.60 0.18
N TYR A 570 -1.60 -39.99 1.10
CA TYR A 570 -1.99 -38.85 1.90
C TYR A 570 -0.75 -38.08 2.37
N GLY A 571 -0.90 -36.83 2.81
CA GLY A 571 0.17 -36.02 3.40
C GLY A 571 -0.16 -34.53 3.36
N ASN A 572 0.80 -33.71 3.81
CA ASN A 572 0.67 -32.26 3.86
C ASN A 572 0.69 -31.63 2.47
N VAL A 573 0.18 -30.40 2.37
CA VAL A 573 0.25 -29.54 1.18
C VAL A 573 1.14 -28.35 1.51
N GLY A 574 2.00 -27.98 0.57
CA GLY A 574 3.00 -26.95 0.78
C GLY A 574 3.48 -26.29 -0.50
N LEU A 575 4.53 -25.50 -0.36
CA LEU A 575 5.14 -24.68 -1.39
C LEU A 575 6.65 -24.94 -1.40
N ALA A 576 7.25 -24.87 -2.58
CA ALA A 576 8.70 -25.06 -2.73
C ALA A 576 9.28 -24.15 -3.81
N VAL A 577 10.52 -23.74 -3.57
CA VAL A 577 11.40 -23.09 -4.54
C VAL A 577 12.74 -23.83 -4.60
N LEU A 578 13.26 -24.03 -5.79
CA LEU A 578 14.64 -24.48 -6.01
C LEU A 578 15.62 -23.32 -5.78
N PRO A 579 16.95 -23.56 -5.68
CA PRO A 579 17.92 -22.50 -5.47
C PRO A 579 17.85 -21.38 -6.53
N GLU A 580 18.26 -20.18 -6.14
CA GLU A 580 18.44 -19.03 -7.03
C GLU A 580 17.15 -18.48 -7.66
N VAL A 581 15.96 -18.76 -7.10
CA VAL A 581 14.71 -18.12 -7.55
C VAL A 581 13.92 -17.57 -6.37
N GLN A 582 13.37 -16.36 -6.58
CA GLN A 582 12.47 -15.71 -5.65
C GLN A 582 11.06 -15.70 -6.24
N ILE A 583 10.09 -16.18 -5.46
CA ILE A 583 8.70 -16.35 -5.88
C ILE A 583 7.77 -15.82 -4.81
N ALA A 584 6.69 -15.17 -5.22
CA ALA A 584 5.54 -14.89 -4.36
C ALA A 584 4.45 -15.93 -4.61
N PHE A 585 3.88 -16.44 -3.53
CA PHE A 585 2.73 -17.34 -3.51
C PHE A 585 1.52 -16.64 -2.92
N ASP A 586 0.36 -16.88 -3.53
CA ASP A 586 -0.90 -16.31 -3.11
C ASP A 586 -2.08 -17.27 -3.34
N ASP A 587 -3.21 -17.04 -2.70
CA ASP A 587 -4.49 -17.74 -2.90
C ASP A 587 -4.36 -19.28 -2.88
N LEU A 588 -3.66 -19.85 -1.89
CA LEU A 588 -3.61 -21.31 -1.75
C LEU A 588 -4.99 -21.83 -1.31
N THR A 589 -5.59 -22.64 -2.16
CA THR A 589 -6.88 -23.28 -1.90
C THR A 589 -6.75 -24.78 -1.91
N ILE A 590 -7.33 -25.46 -0.93
CA ILE A 590 -7.44 -26.92 -0.88
C ILE A 590 -8.92 -27.30 -0.80
N LEU A 591 -9.39 -27.98 -1.84
CA LEU A 591 -10.77 -28.43 -1.98
C LEU A 591 -10.86 -29.94 -1.83
N LYS A 592 -11.91 -30.39 -1.15
CA LYS A 592 -12.35 -31.79 -1.20
C LYS A 592 -13.02 -32.03 -2.56
N PRO A 593 -12.66 -33.10 -3.28
CA PRO A 593 -13.15 -33.38 -4.64
C PRO A 593 -14.63 -33.70 -4.72
#